data_AF-A0A444Y0P7-F1
#
_entry.id   AF-A0A444Y0P7-F1
#
_cell.length_a   1.000
_cell.length_b   1.000
_cell.length_c   1.000
_cell.angle_alpha   90.00
_cell.angle_beta   90.00
_cell.angle_gamma   90.00
#
_symmetry.space_group_name_H-M   'P 1'
#
loop_
_entity.id
_entity.type
_entity.pdbx_description
1 polymer ?
#
loop_
_entity_poly.entity_id
_entity_poly.type
_entity_poly.pdbx_seq_one_letter_code
_entity_poly.pdbx_strand_id
1 'polypeptide(L)'
;METGNEGRGGGSWHPSHDNHGSSASMQTRRLKTHHESCFCGLKIVIKKSGSAENPNRLFHACSRYRKGNYCNYFNWVDDDVYEEVGVCSTKKDAGKWRLKVAWRLGILEAKVRAQKLLMIFTLGVVVISVILCCLISTSK
;
A
#
# COMPACT_ATOMS: atom_id res chain seq x y z
N MET A 1 65.55 13.13 -2.63
CA MET A 1 64.71 12.43 -3.63
C MET A 1 63.48 13.28 -3.82
N GLU A 2 63.50 14.05 -4.90
CA GLU A 2 62.34 14.76 -5.42
C GLU A 2 61.39 13.75 -6.05
N THR A 3 60.07 13.99 -5.93
CA THR A 3 59.21 14.40 -7.06
C THR A 3 57.82 14.67 -6.52
N GLY A 4 57.40 15.93 -6.57
CA GLY A 4 55.99 16.28 -6.58
C GLY A 4 55.39 16.03 -7.96
N ASN A 5 54.08 15.88 -8.01
CA ASN A 5 53.34 16.18 -9.24
C ASN A 5 52.03 16.89 -8.91
N GLU A 6 51.95 18.11 -9.42
CA GLU A 6 50.78 18.98 -9.44
C GLU A 6 49.75 18.47 -10.45
N GLY A 7 48.48 18.55 -10.07
CA GLY A 7 47.35 18.42 -10.98
C GLY A 7 46.35 19.53 -10.71
N ARG A 8 46.60 20.70 -11.30
CA ARG A 8 45.67 21.83 -11.36
C ARG A 8 44.47 21.50 -12.24
N GLY A 9 43.27 21.74 -11.73
CA GLY A 9 42.02 21.81 -12.51
C GLY A 9 41.08 22.79 -11.83
N GLY A 10 41.24 24.07 -12.16
CA GLY A 10 40.44 25.17 -11.62
C GLY A 10 39.05 25.25 -12.26
N GLY A 11 38.09 25.63 -11.44
CA GLY A 11 36.73 25.99 -11.86
C GLY A 11 36.03 26.74 -10.74
N SER A 12 36.37 28.02 -10.60
CA SER A 12 35.68 28.95 -9.70
C SER A 12 34.27 29.22 -10.22
N TRP A 13 33.26 29.03 -9.38
CA TRP A 13 31.92 29.56 -9.63
C TRP A 13 31.64 30.66 -8.60
N HIS A 14 31.85 31.90 -9.03
CA HIS A 14 31.43 33.10 -8.29
C HIS A 14 29.89 33.12 -8.21
N PRO A 15 29.30 33.42 -7.03
CA PRO A 15 27.88 33.72 -6.92
C PRO A 15 27.65 35.19 -7.30
N SER A 16 26.84 35.45 -8.32
CA SER A 16 26.35 36.79 -8.63
C SER A 16 24.82 36.83 -8.48
N HIS A 17 24.38 37.71 -7.57
CA HIS A 17 23.11 38.47 -7.50
C HIS A 17 22.33 38.55 -8.85
N ASP A 18 21.00 38.53 -8.98
CA ASP A 18 19.88 39.09 -8.20
C ASP A 18 18.56 38.35 -8.53
N ASN A 19 17.63 38.19 -7.57
CA ASN A 19 16.39 38.97 -7.53
C ASN A 19 15.39 38.49 -6.46
N HIS A 20 14.78 39.48 -5.81
CA HIS A 20 13.69 39.35 -4.85
C HIS A 20 12.47 38.65 -5.43
N GLY A 21 11.96 37.66 -4.70
CA GLY A 21 10.67 37.04 -4.92
C GLY A 21 10.24 36.31 -3.66
N SER A 22 9.69 37.05 -2.69
CA SER A 22 9.05 36.45 -1.51
C SER A 22 7.91 35.54 -1.97
N SER A 23 8.07 34.24 -1.75
CA SER A 23 6.98 33.27 -1.70
C SER A 23 7.41 32.13 -0.80
N ALA A 24 7.23 32.35 0.50
CA ALA A 24 7.09 31.30 1.48
C ALA A 24 6.01 30.32 1.00
N SER A 25 6.38 29.16 0.43
CA SER A 25 5.51 27.96 0.32
C SER A 25 6.09 26.79 -0.50
N MET A 26 7.29 26.86 -1.09
CA MET A 26 7.84 25.72 -1.86
C MET A 26 8.76 24.78 -1.06
N GLN A 27 9.00 25.06 0.23
CA GLN A 27 9.88 24.25 1.08
C GLN A 27 9.25 22.93 1.57
N THR A 28 7.98 22.68 1.21
CA THR A 28 7.20 21.49 1.61
C THR A 28 6.92 20.49 0.47
N ARG A 29 7.51 20.66 -0.72
CA ARG A 29 7.37 19.69 -1.84
C ARG A 29 8.66 18.97 -2.26
N ARG A 30 9.67 18.95 -1.40
CA ARG A 30 10.66 17.86 -1.37
C ARG A 30 10.47 17.09 -0.07
N LEU A 31 9.34 16.42 0.05
CA LEU A 31 9.30 15.18 0.81
C LEU A 31 10.40 14.32 0.18
N LYS A 32 11.58 14.26 0.81
CA LYS A 32 12.72 13.46 0.36
C LYS A 32 12.30 11.99 0.48
N THR A 33 11.55 11.50 -0.50
CA THR A 33 11.39 10.08 -0.83
C THR A 33 12.69 9.54 -1.44
N HIS A 34 13.84 9.91 -0.86
CA HIS A 34 15.15 9.46 -1.32
C HIS A 34 15.51 8.08 -0.75
N HIS A 35 14.48 7.24 -0.51
CA HIS A 35 14.59 5.95 0.18
C HIS A 35 13.84 4.82 -0.55
N GLU A 36 13.69 4.91 -1.87
CA GLU A 36 12.97 3.86 -2.62
C GLU A 36 13.89 2.83 -3.27
N SER A 37 15.18 3.13 -3.41
CA SER A 37 16.14 2.25 -4.11
C SER A 37 17.51 2.17 -3.43
N CYS A 38 18.11 0.98 -3.42
CA CYS A 38 19.48 0.74 -2.96
C CYS A 38 20.49 1.28 -3.98
N PHE A 39 21.81 1.17 -3.70
CA PHE A 39 22.87 1.60 -4.64
C PHE A 39 22.87 0.85 -5.99
N CYS A 40 22.15 -0.27 -6.12
CA CYS A 40 21.91 -0.92 -7.43
C CYS A 40 20.77 -0.27 -8.24
N GLY A 41 20.09 0.75 -7.72
CA GLY A 41 18.83 1.27 -8.28
C GLY A 41 17.64 0.31 -8.10
N LEU A 42 17.78 -0.75 -7.28
CA LEU A 42 16.74 -1.75 -7.05
C LEU A 42 15.94 -1.43 -5.79
N LYS A 43 14.68 -1.88 -5.76
CA LYS A 43 13.81 -1.72 -4.60
C LYS A 43 14.45 -2.23 -3.30
N ILE A 44 14.38 -1.40 -2.27
CA ILE A 44 14.79 -1.71 -0.90
C ILE A 44 13.77 -2.64 -0.25
N VAL A 45 14.24 -3.58 0.57
CA VAL A 45 13.40 -4.50 1.36
C VAL A 45 13.68 -4.33 2.84
N ILE A 46 12.65 -4.40 3.68
CA ILE A 46 12.83 -4.43 5.13
C ILE A 46 13.12 -5.85 5.59
N LYS A 47 14.14 -6.00 6.43
CA LYS A 47 14.52 -7.26 7.08
C LYS A 47 14.62 -7.09 8.58
N LYS A 48 14.47 -8.20 9.29
CA LYS A 48 14.59 -8.28 10.74
C LYS A 48 16.00 -8.74 11.10
N SER A 49 16.67 -8.01 11.98
CA SER A 49 17.98 -8.38 12.52
C SER A 49 17.85 -9.61 13.41
N GLY A 50 18.79 -10.54 13.22
CA GLY A 50 18.98 -11.73 14.06
C GLY A 50 20.29 -11.71 14.84
N SER A 51 20.97 -10.56 14.91
CA SER A 51 22.19 -10.44 15.74
C SER A 51 21.82 -10.36 17.23
N ALA A 52 22.70 -10.89 18.08
CA ALA A 52 22.52 -10.83 19.53
C ALA A 52 22.52 -9.38 20.07
N GLU A 53 23.24 -8.48 19.42
CA GLU A 53 23.36 -7.07 19.80
C GLU A 53 22.12 -6.24 19.42
N ASN A 54 21.44 -6.60 18.34
CA ASN A 54 20.26 -5.89 17.84
C ASN A 54 19.14 -6.89 17.55
N PRO A 55 18.58 -7.54 18.58
CA PRO A 55 17.55 -8.54 18.39
C PRO A 55 16.29 -7.88 17.85
N ASN A 56 15.69 -8.48 16.82
CA ASN A 56 14.41 -8.08 16.27
C ASN A 56 14.31 -6.68 15.63
N ARG A 57 15.38 -5.88 15.63
CA ARG A 57 15.39 -4.54 15.02
C ARG A 57 15.27 -4.62 13.49
N LEU A 58 14.47 -3.73 12.89
CA LEU A 58 14.23 -3.73 11.44
C LEU A 58 15.25 -2.86 10.72
N PHE A 59 15.70 -3.30 9.56
CA PHE A 59 16.62 -2.56 8.69
C PHE A 59 16.23 -2.68 7.22
N HIS A 60 16.52 -1.63 6.48
CA HIS A 60 16.44 -1.54 5.03
C HIS A 60 17.65 -2.24 4.41
N ALA A 61 17.41 -3.13 3.46
CA ALA A 61 18.43 -3.92 2.77
C ALA A 61 18.21 -3.94 1.26
N CYS A 62 19.27 -4.23 0.50
CA CYS A 62 19.16 -4.52 -0.92
C CYS A 62 18.29 -5.79 -1.14
N SER A 63 17.41 -5.77 -2.14
CA SER A 63 16.63 -6.95 -2.56
C SER A 63 17.49 -8.15 -2.98
N ARG A 64 18.72 -7.90 -3.44
CA ARG A 64 19.71 -8.93 -3.79
C ARG A 64 20.55 -9.40 -2.61
N TYR A 65 20.33 -8.91 -1.39
CA TYR A 65 21.10 -9.31 -0.21
C TYR A 65 21.08 -10.84 -0.05
N ARG A 66 22.24 -11.49 -0.31
CA ARG A 66 22.56 -12.94 -0.46
C ARG A 66 22.75 -13.50 -1.88
N LYS A 67 22.57 -12.74 -2.96
CA LYS A 67 22.70 -13.21 -4.36
C LYS A 67 24.09 -12.95 -4.99
N GLY A 68 25.16 -12.81 -4.19
CA GLY A 68 26.53 -12.61 -4.67
C GLY A 68 26.82 -11.22 -5.28
N ASN A 69 25.89 -10.65 -6.05
CA ASN A 69 25.96 -9.32 -6.66
C ASN A 69 25.03 -8.32 -5.94
N TYR A 70 25.30 -8.04 -4.67
CA TYR A 70 24.53 -7.12 -3.83
C TYR A 70 25.39 -5.93 -3.41
N CYS A 71 24.80 -4.74 -3.35
CA CYS A 71 25.52 -3.49 -3.10
C CYS A 71 25.73 -3.15 -1.62
N ASN A 72 25.61 -4.09 -0.69
CA ASN A 72 25.76 -3.85 0.75
C ASN A 72 24.90 -2.71 1.34
N TYR A 73 23.81 -2.32 0.67
CA TYR A 73 22.93 -1.28 1.20
C TYR A 73 22.30 -1.73 2.52
N PHE A 74 22.46 -0.89 3.55
CA PHE A 74 21.99 -1.09 4.91
C PHE A 74 21.60 0.25 5.54
N ASN A 75 20.40 0.34 6.12
CA ASN A 75 19.97 1.48 6.93
C ASN A 75 18.99 1.00 8.01
N TRP A 76 19.09 1.48 9.24
CA TRP A 76 18.10 1.15 10.27
C TRP A 76 16.74 1.78 9.95
N VAL A 77 15.65 1.10 10.33
CA VAL A 77 14.31 1.72 10.36
C VAL A 77 14.23 2.53 11.66
N ASP A 78 13.86 3.80 11.57
CA ASP A 78 13.56 4.62 12.74
C ASP A 78 12.24 4.15 13.36
N ASP A 79 12.17 4.09 14.69
CA ASP A 79 11.02 3.51 15.43
C ASP A 79 9.70 4.27 15.15
N ASP A 80 9.81 5.52 14.69
CA ASP A 80 8.72 6.43 14.34
C ASP A 80 8.00 6.01 13.03
N VAL A 81 8.63 5.17 12.22
CA VAL A 81 8.11 4.68 10.92
C VAL A 81 7.42 3.31 11.12
N TYR A 82 6.68 3.16 12.22
CA TYR A 82 5.87 1.96 12.47
C TYR A 82 4.55 1.96 11.68
N GLU A 83 4.14 3.11 11.17
CA GLU A 83 2.97 3.21 10.29
C GLU A 83 3.43 3.26 8.83
N GLU A 84 3.05 2.24 8.06
CA GLU A 84 3.02 2.28 6.59
C GLU A 84 4.30 1.94 5.80
N VAL A 85 5.14 1.00 6.25
CA VAL A 85 6.03 0.30 5.30
C VAL A 85 5.66 -1.17 5.20
N GLY A 86 4.93 -1.45 4.12
CA GLY A 86 4.47 -2.78 3.72
C GLY A 86 5.58 -3.82 3.82
N VAL A 87 5.55 -4.56 4.92
CA VAL A 87 6.17 -5.88 5.06
C VAL A 87 5.82 -6.65 3.80
N CYS A 88 6.86 -7.18 3.13
CA CYS A 88 6.73 -8.18 2.08
C CYS A 88 5.95 -9.38 2.64
N SER A 89 4.63 -9.32 2.57
CA SER A 89 3.69 -10.31 3.04
C SER A 89 3.22 -11.13 1.85
N THR A 90 4.11 -11.86 1.20
CA THR A 90 3.77 -12.80 0.11
C THR A 90 2.90 -14.00 0.55
N LYS A 91 2.25 -13.94 1.73
CA LYS A 91 1.23 -14.91 2.15
C LYS A 91 -0.02 -14.32 2.82
N LYS A 92 -0.01 -13.08 3.35
CA LYS A 92 -1.20 -12.51 4.03
C LYS A 92 -2.17 -11.83 3.07
N ASP A 93 -1.68 -11.32 1.94
CA ASP A 93 -2.53 -10.60 0.99
C ASP A 93 -3.47 -11.53 0.21
N ALA A 94 -3.01 -12.74 -0.13
CA ALA A 94 -3.83 -13.74 -0.79
C ALA A 94 -5.06 -14.15 0.05
N GLY A 95 -4.89 -14.28 1.37
CA GLY A 95 -5.99 -14.58 2.30
C GLY A 95 -6.95 -13.40 2.49
N LYS A 96 -6.42 -12.17 2.51
CA LYS A 96 -7.21 -10.94 2.66
C LYS A 96 -8.19 -10.72 1.50
N TRP A 97 -7.74 -10.94 0.26
CA TRP A 97 -8.62 -10.85 -0.91
C TRP A 97 -9.71 -11.92 -0.90
N ARG A 98 -9.36 -13.16 -0.53
CA ARG A 98 -10.32 -14.27 -0.44
C ARG A 98 -11.42 -14.02 0.60
N LEU A 99 -11.05 -13.53 1.79
CA LEU A 99 -12.03 -13.18 2.81
C LEU A 99 -12.93 -12.04 2.32
N LYS A 100 -12.37 -10.97 1.75
CA LYS A 100 -13.17 -9.85 1.22
C LYS A 100 -14.20 -10.27 0.17
N VAL A 101 -13.82 -11.17 -0.74
CA VAL A 101 -14.74 -11.72 -1.76
C VAL A 101 -15.82 -12.58 -1.11
N ALA A 102 -15.45 -13.47 -0.19
CA ALA A 102 -16.40 -14.34 0.52
C ALA A 102 -17.46 -13.53 1.29
N TRP A 103 -17.06 -12.46 1.98
CA TRP A 103 -18.00 -11.58 2.69
C TRP A 103 -18.94 -10.85 1.74
N ARG A 104 -18.43 -10.31 0.62
CA ARG A 104 -19.26 -9.64 -0.39
C ARG A 104 -20.25 -10.61 -1.04
N LEU A 105 -19.82 -11.84 -1.32
CA LEU A 105 -20.67 -12.88 -1.87
C LEU A 105 -21.77 -13.29 -0.87
N GLY A 106 -21.43 -13.49 0.40
CA GLY A 106 -22.42 -13.81 1.45
C GLY A 106 -23.45 -12.71 1.66
N ILE A 107 -23.03 -11.43 1.64
CA ILE A 107 -23.95 -10.29 1.72
C ILE A 107 -24.86 -10.23 0.50
N LEU A 108 -24.33 -10.46 -0.70
CA LEU A 108 -25.12 -10.47 -1.93
C LEU A 108 -26.11 -11.64 -1.93
N GLU A 109 -25.67 -12.81 -1.49
CA GLU A 109 -26.51 -14.01 -1.37
C GLU A 109 -27.65 -13.78 -0.37
N ALA A 110 -27.38 -13.16 0.78
CA ALA A 110 -28.40 -12.80 1.76
C ALA A 110 -29.44 -11.83 1.17
N LYS A 111 -28.99 -10.83 0.41
CA LYS A 111 -29.88 -9.89 -0.30
C LYS A 111 -30.73 -10.59 -1.36
N VAL A 112 -30.15 -11.48 -2.15
CA VAL A 112 -30.88 -12.28 -3.15
C VAL A 112 -31.90 -13.19 -2.48
N ARG A 113 -31.52 -13.85 -1.37
CA ARG A 113 -32.46 -14.69 -0.59
C ARG A 113 -33.61 -13.85 -0.04
N ALA A 114 -33.32 -12.71 0.57
CA ALA A 114 -34.35 -11.79 1.09
C ALA A 114 -35.25 -11.25 -0.03
N GLN A 115 -34.68 -10.84 -1.15
CA GLN A 115 -35.44 -10.35 -2.30
C GLN A 115 -36.30 -11.44 -2.92
N LYS A 116 -35.80 -12.68 -3.02
CA LYS A 116 -36.61 -13.83 -3.45
C LYS A 116 -37.78 -14.08 -2.51
N LEU A 117 -37.57 -14.03 -1.18
CA LEU A 117 -38.65 -14.17 -0.20
C LEU A 117 -39.68 -13.05 -0.33
N LEU A 118 -39.24 -11.80 -0.56
CA LEU A 118 -40.13 -10.67 -0.80
C LEU A 118 -40.96 -10.87 -2.07
N MET A 119 -40.33 -11.30 -3.19
CA MET A 119 -41.05 -11.58 -4.42
C MET A 119 -42.11 -12.69 -4.22
N ILE A 120 -41.75 -13.78 -3.54
CA ILE A 120 -42.68 -14.88 -3.22
C ILE A 120 -43.85 -14.37 -2.36
N PHE A 121 -43.57 -13.58 -1.32
CA PHE A 121 -44.61 -13.00 -0.47
C PHE A 121 -45.58 -12.11 -1.25
N THR A 122 -45.06 -11.22 -2.11
CA THR A 122 -45.90 -10.35 -2.94
C THR A 122 -46.78 -11.13 -3.91
N LEU A 123 -46.24 -12.18 -4.56
CA LEU A 123 -47.01 -13.05 -5.44
C LEU A 123 -48.11 -13.80 -4.68
N GLY A 124 -47.81 -14.30 -3.48
CA GLY A 124 -48.79 -14.97 -2.63
C GLY A 124 -49.96 -14.06 -2.23
N VAL A 125 -49.66 -12.81 -1.84
CA VAL A 125 -50.70 -11.82 -1.50
C VAL A 125 -51.62 -11.52 -2.69
N VAL A 126 -51.07 -11.39 -3.91
CA VAL A 126 -51.85 -11.17 -5.13
C VAL A 126 -52.73 -12.37 -5.48
N VAL A 127 -52.20 -13.59 -5.36
CA VAL A 127 -52.99 -14.81 -5.61
C VAL A 127 -54.13 -14.95 -4.60
N ILE A 128 -53.86 -14.71 -3.32
CA ILE A 128 -54.88 -14.78 -2.27
C ILE A 128 -55.95 -13.71 -2.49
N SER A 129 -55.58 -12.48 -2.84
CA SER A 129 -56.56 -11.41 -3.09
C SER A 129 -57.48 -11.74 -4.27
N VAL A 130 -56.95 -12.30 -5.36
CA VAL A 130 -57.75 -12.75 -6.51
C VAL A 130 -58.71 -13.87 -6.11
N ILE A 131 -58.25 -14.88 -5.36
CA ILE A 131 -59.11 -15.97 -4.87
C ILE A 131 -60.24 -15.41 -4.00
N LEU A 132 -59.93 -14.51 -3.06
CA LEU A 132 -60.93 -13.87 -2.22
C LEU A 132 -61.94 -13.08 -3.07
N CYS A 133 -61.50 -12.32 -4.08
CA CYS A 133 -62.39 -11.62 -5.00
C CYS A 133 -63.31 -12.58 -5.76
N CYS A 134 -62.80 -13.71 -6.26
CA CYS A 134 -63.61 -14.72 -6.92
C CYS A 134 -64.66 -15.31 -5.99
N LEU A 135 -64.28 -15.71 -4.76
CA LEU A 135 -65.20 -16.29 -3.77
C LEU A 135 -66.32 -15.31 -3.38
N ILE A 136 -65.99 -14.04 -3.20
CA ILE A 136 -66.98 -12.98 -2.90
C ILE A 136 -67.91 -12.72 -4.08
N SER A 137 -67.41 -12.88 -5.32
CA SER A 137 -68.22 -12.69 -6.53
C SER A 137 -69.15 -13.87 -6.78
N THR A 138 -68.78 -15.09 -6.38
CA THR A 138 -69.63 -16.29 -6.48
C THR A 138 -70.66 -16.41 -5.37
N SER A 139 -70.47 -15.70 -4.25
CA SER A 139 -71.39 -15.72 -3.11
C SER A 139 -72.44 -14.62 -3.14
N LYS A 140 -72.33 -13.68 -4.08
CA LYS A 140 -73.39 -12.72 -4.44
C LYS A 140 -74.24 -13.30 -5.55
#